data_AF-A0A2P2LC11-F1
#
_entry.id   AF-A0A2P2LC11-F1
#
_cell.length_a   1.000
_cell.length_b   1.000
_cell.length_c   1.000
_cell.angle_alpha   90.00
_cell.angle_beta   90.00
_cell.angle_gamma   90.00
#
_symmetry.space_group_name_H-M   'P 1'
#
loop_
_entity.id
_entity.type
_entity.pdbx_description
1 polymer ?
#
loop_
_entity_poly.entity_id
_entity_poly.type
_entity_poly.pdbx_seq_one_letter_code
_entity_poly.pdbx_strand_id
1 'polypeptide(L)'
;MDSLKLLFSCTYILLHVLLGVAVSEYLPHSICENSRGNYTSGSTYRRNLDSVLSSLTADTKIDYGFYKLSAGQAPDRVNAIALCRGDLSVDDCRGCIANATQQILEDCSNQKEANIYYRSCILRYSNRSIFHVVETSPSYPLSSENYSNNAKEFIQDVRTLLFRLRGTAAAGNSLKKFATGNETSGFYTIFGLVQCTPDLSAQQCFDCLVKVIPEIPQGGTKIGVHFFAPSCNYRYEVEPFFASTPDSSPSSSPPPSASTQSPPAAITPPPPEGWALFYFFSIIFY
;
A
#
# COMPACT_ATOMS: atom_id res chain seq x y z
N MET A 1 7.88 -28.48 -44.58
CA MET A 1 8.33 -29.15 -43.34
C MET A 1 9.02 -28.19 -42.38
N ASP A 2 9.53 -27.05 -42.88
CA ASP A 2 10.29 -26.07 -42.08
C ASP A 2 9.42 -25.08 -41.30
N SER A 3 8.26 -24.68 -41.83
CA SER A 3 7.34 -23.77 -41.14
C SER A 3 6.77 -24.35 -39.83
N LEU A 4 6.55 -25.67 -39.78
CA LEU A 4 6.04 -26.34 -38.59
C LEU A 4 7.11 -26.44 -37.49
N LYS A 5 8.39 -26.63 -37.86
CA LYS A 5 9.52 -26.62 -36.93
C LYS A 5 9.77 -25.22 -36.34
N LEU A 6 9.57 -24.16 -37.15
CA LEU A 6 9.64 -22.78 -36.67
C LEU A 6 8.55 -22.49 -35.63
N LEU A 7 7.31 -22.93 -35.88
CA LEU A 7 6.20 -22.74 -34.93
C LEU A 7 6.49 -23.42 -33.59
N PHE A 8 6.96 -24.67 -33.59
CA PHE A 8 7.34 -25.37 -32.35
C PHE A 8 8.49 -24.67 -31.61
N SER A 9 9.49 -24.15 -32.33
CA SER A 9 10.59 -23.40 -31.74
C SER A 9 10.12 -22.09 -31.11
N CYS A 10 9.25 -21.33 -31.79
CA CYS A 10 8.68 -20.10 -31.26
C CYS A 10 7.81 -20.36 -30.03
N THR A 11 6.97 -21.40 -30.03
CA THR A 11 6.15 -21.75 -28.84
C THR A 11 7.00 -22.16 -27.65
N TYR A 12 8.11 -22.86 -27.89
CA TYR A 12 9.04 -23.27 -26.84
C TYR A 12 9.79 -22.07 -26.25
N ILE A 13 10.24 -21.14 -27.09
CA ILE A 13 10.86 -19.88 -26.66
C ILE A 13 9.85 -19.02 -25.89
N LEU A 14 8.62 -18.89 -26.41
CA LEU A 14 7.56 -18.15 -25.71
C LEU A 14 7.26 -18.76 -24.34
N LEU A 15 7.19 -20.09 -24.26
CA LEU A 15 6.96 -20.80 -23.00
C LEU A 15 8.10 -20.58 -22.00
N HIS A 16 9.36 -20.62 -22.44
CA HIS A 16 10.52 -20.33 -21.59
C HIS A 16 10.60 -18.87 -21.16
N VAL A 17 10.24 -17.93 -22.03
CA VAL A 17 10.14 -16.52 -21.70
C VAL A 17 9.01 -16.31 -20.68
N LEU A 18 7.82 -16.89 -20.90
CA LEU A 18 6.70 -16.81 -19.95
C LEU A 18 7.03 -17.45 -18.60
N LEU A 19 7.69 -18.61 -18.59
CA LEU A 19 8.19 -19.24 -17.37
C LEU A 19 9.23 -18.35 -16.68
N GLY A 20 10.20 -17.80 -17.41
CA GLY A 20 11.25 -16.92 -16.86
C GLY A 20 10.70 -15.62 -16.26
N VAL A 21 9.72 -15.00 -16.92
CA VAL A 21 9.01 -13.82 -16.39
C VAL A 21 8.23 -14.18 -15.13
N ALA A 22 7.57 -15.35 -15.10
CA ALA A 22 6.89 -15.85 -13.90
C ALA A 22 7.88 -16.13 -12.75
N VAL A 23 9.09 -16.64 -13.00
CA VAL A 23 10.06 -16.94 -11.92
C VAL A 23 10.57 -15.67 -11.22
N SER A 24 10.69 -14.54 -11.95
CA SER A 24 11.19 -13.28 -11.38
C SER A 24 10.24 -12.63 -10.35
N GLU A 25 8.93 -12.88 -10.49
CA GLU A 25 7.93 -12.40 -9.53
C GLU A 25 7.86 -13.23 -8.23
N TYR A 26 8.50 -14.41 -8.23
CA TYR A 26 8.36 -15.45 -7.21
C TYR A 26 9.61 -15.69 -6.36
N LEU A 27 10.48 -14.69 -6.14
CA LEU A 27 11.59 -14.84 -5.18
C LEU A 27 11.13 -14.45 -3.77
N PRO A 28 10.65 -15.39 -2.92
CA PRO A 28 10.42 -15.10 -1.52
C PRO A 28 11.74 -14.87 -0.80
N HIS A 29 11.68 -14.05 0.23
CA HIS A 29 12.75 -13.97 1.22
C HIS A 29 12.18 -14.11 2.63
N SER A 30 12.55 -15.21 3.29
CA SER A 30 12.18 -15.49 4.68
C SER A 30 13.28 -15.02 5.63
N ILE A 31 12.88 -14.40 6.73
CA ILE A 31 13.75 -13.99 7.82
C ILE A 31 13.23 -14.62 9.11
N CYS A 32 14.05 -15.50 9.69
CA CYS A 32 13.73 -16.24 10.91
C CYS A 32 14.42 -15.60 12.12
N GLU A 33 13.64 -15.15 13.11
CA GLU A 33 14.17 -14.41 14.26
C GLU A 33 14.70 -15.33 15.36
N ASN A 34 15.96 -15.76 15.22
CA ASN A 34 16.61 -16.66 16.17
C ASN A 34 16.71 -16.10 17.60
N SER A 35 16.70 -14.77 17.75
CA SER A 35 16.79 -14.10 19.06
C SER A 35 15.45 -14.01 19.81
N ARG A 36 14.34 -14.36 19.14
CA ARG A 36 12.96 -14.23 19.67
C ARG A 36 12.40 -15.54 20.24
N GLY A 37 13.27 -16.52 20.41
CA GLY A 37 12.98 -17.80 21.03
C GLY A 37 12.43 -18.83 20.05
N ASN A 38 12.55 -20.09 20.44
CA ASN A 38 12.14 -21.22 19.63
C ASN A 38 10.99 -21.97 20.29
N TYR A 39 10.14 -22.60 19.48
CA TYR A 39 9.16 -23.58 19.92
C TYR A 39 9.62 -25.00 19.60
N THR A 40 9.01 -25.99 20.24
CA THR A 40 9.25 -27.41 19.96
C THR A 40 8.13 -28.01 19.13
N SER A 41 8.43 -29.07 18.38
CA SER A 41 7.41 -29.85 17.68
C SER A 41 6.36 -30.37 18.67
N GLY A 42 5.08 -30.30 18.30
CA GLY A 42 3.95 -30.70 19.15
C GLY A 42 3.59 -29.73 20.28
N SER A 43 4.31 -28.61 20.44
CA SER A 43 3.99 -27.60 21.47
C SER A 43 2.62 -26.95 21.24
N THR A 44 2.05 -26.38 22.31
CA THR A 44 0.83 -25.57 22.22
C THR A 44 1.04 -24.35 21.31
N TYR A 45 2.20 -23.68 21.40
CA TYR A 45 2.57 -22.62 20.46
C TYR A 45 2.50 -23.09 19.00
N ARG A 46 3.07 -24.26 18.66
CA ARG A 46 3.03 -24.78 17.28
C ARG A 46 1.60 -25.00 16.79
N ARG A 47 0.73 -25.59 17.61
CA ARG A 47 -0.69 -25.78 17.27
C ARG A 47 -1.42 -24.45 17.06
N ASN A 48 -1.12 -23.44 17.88
CA ASN A 48 -1.68 -22.10 17.72
C ASN A 48 -1.15 -21.43 16.43
N LEU A 49 0.11 -21.65 16.08
CA LEU A 49 0.70 -21.14 14.83
C LEU A 49 0.03 -21.75 13.61
N ASP A 50 -0.11 -23.08 13.57
CA ASP A 50 -0.79 -23.79 12.49
C ASP A 50 -2.26 -23.32 12.34
N SER A 51 -2.95 -23.12 13.46
CA SER A 51 -4.33 -22.60 13.49
C SER A 51 -4.44 -21.16 12.94
N VAL A 52 -3.56 -20.26 13.37
CA VAL A 52 -3.57 -18.87 12.91
C VAL A 52 -3.26 -18.77 11.42
N LEU A 53 -2.21 -19.45 10.96
CA LEU A 53 -1.77 -19.35 9.57
C LEU A 53 -2.77 -19.99 8.61
N SER A 54 -3.35 -21.15 8.95
CA SER A 54 -4.40 -21.78 8.14
C SER A 54 -5.70 -20.95 8.06
N SER A 55 -5.91 -20.03 9.01
CA SER A 55 -7.12 -19.18 9.07
C SER A 55 -6.96 -17.83 8.36
N LEU A 56 -5.75 -17.44 7.91
CA LEU A 56 -5.47 -16.09 7.38
C LEU A 56 -6.40 -15.68 6.24
N THR A 57 -6.83 -16.60 5.38
CA THR A 57 -7.71 -16.31 4.23
C THR A 57 -9.10 -16.95 4.36
N ALA A 58 -9.47 -17.42 5.55
CA ALA A 58 -10.73 -18.12 5.77
C ALA A 58 -11.96 -17.20 5.74
N ASP A 59 -11.80 -15.92 6.13
CA ASP A 59 -12.90 -14.95 6.01
C ASP A 59 -13.02 -14.46 4.56
N THR A 60 -13.99 -15.03 3.85
CA THR A 60 -14.23 -14.73 2.45
C THR A 60 -14.76 -13.32 2.20
N LYS A 61 -15.20 -12.61 3.24
CA LYS A 61 -15.66 -11.21 3.16
C LYS A 61 -14.51 -10.21 3.04
N ILE A 62 -13.28 -10.62 3.35
CA ILE A 62 -12.10 -9.77 3.18
C ILE A 62 -11.70 -9.78 1.70
N ASP A 63 -11.86 -8.63 1.06
CA ASP A 63 -11.51 -8.34 -0.34
C ASP A 63 -10.42 -7.26 -0.48
N TYR A 64 -9.96 -6.68 0.63
CA TYR A 64 -9.00 -5.58 0.68
C TYR A 64 -7.55 -6.01 0.96
N GLY A 65 -7.31 -7.32 1.16
CA GLY A 65 -5.97 -7.91 1.19
C GLY A 65 -5.15 -7.68 2.46
N PHE A 66 -5.78 -7.31 3.58
CA PHE A 66 -5.12 -7.20 4.88
C PHE A 66 -5.78 -8.11 5.91
N TYR A 67 -4.96 -8.89 6.61
CA TYR A 67 -5.40 -9.88 7.58
C TYR A 67 -4.58 -9.74 8.85
N LYS A 68 -5.26 -9.81 10.00
CA LYS A 68 -4.63 -9.89 11.31
C LYS A 68 -5.38 -10.89 12.17
N LEU A 69 -4.66 -11.85 12.75
CA LEU A 69 -5.25 -12.95 13.53
C LEU A 69 -4.37 -13.27 14.73
N SER A 70 -5.01 -13.77 15.79
CA SER A 70 -4.33 -14.26 16.99
C SER A 70 -4.97 -15.53 17.50
N ALA A 71 -4.17 -16.42 18.10
CA ALA A 71 -4.66 -17.57 18.84
C ALA A 71 -3.82 -17.83 20.09
N GLY A 72 -4.46 -18.45 21.08
CA GLY A 72 -3.83 -18.82 22.35
C GLY A 72 -3.64 -17.66 23.33
N GLN A 73 -3.01 -17.98 24.45
CA GLN A 73 -2.68 -17.05 25.54
C GLN A 73 -1.20 -17.16 25.89
N ALA A 74 -0.64 -16.18 26.58
CA ALA A 74 0.75 -16.24 27.03
C ALA A 74 0.97 -17.51 27.89
N PRO A 75 2.07 -18.27 27.68
CA PRO A 75 3.23 -17.96 26.83
C PRO A 75 3.15 -18.49 25.37
N ASP A 76 2.03 -19.11 24.98
CA ASP A 76 1.83 -19.80 23.70
C ASP A 76 1.02 -18.99 22.67
N ARG A 77 0.78 -17.70 22.93
CA ARG A 77 0.05 -16.82 22.02
C ARG A 77 0.81 -16.64 20.72
N VAL A 78 0.09 -16.66 19.60
CA VAL A 78 0.59 -16.32 18.26
C VAL A 78 -0.23 -15.15 17.73
N ASN A 79 0.44 -14.19 17.11
CA ASN A 79 -0.15 -13.10 16.34
C ASN A 79 0.41 -13.18 14.92
N ALA A 80 -0.43 -12.99 13.91
CA ALA A 80 0.00 -12.93 12.52
C ALA A 80 -0.61 -11.73 11.81
N ILE A 81 0.17 -11.17 10.87
CA ILE A 81 -0.26 -10.16 9.92
C ILE A 81 0.07 -10.67 8.52
N ALA A 82 -0.89 -10.62 7.60
CA ALA A 82 -0.65 -10.79 6.17
C ALA A 82 -1.16 -9.56 5.42
N LEU A 83 -0.38 -9.10 4.44
CA LEU A 83 -0.69 -7.92 3.64
C LEU A 83 -0.35 -8.19 2.18
N CYS A 84 -1.35 -8.20 1.32
CA CYS A 84 -1.19 -8.23 -0.13
C CYS A 84 -0.88 -6.84 -0.67
N ARG A 85 -0.23 -6.78 -1.83
CA ARG A 85 -0.09 -5.54 -2.59
C ARG A 85 -1.47 -4.99 -2.96
N GLY A 86 -1.68 -3.68 -2.77
CA GLY A 86 -3.03 -3.09 -2.73
C GLY A 86 -3.84 -3.10 -4.03
N ASP A 87 -3.21 -3.44 -5.15
CA ASP A 87 -3.76 -3.51 -6.52
C ASP A 87 -4.03 -4.94 -7.01
N LEU A 88 -3.75 -5.98 -6.21
CA LEU A 88 -3.99 -7.37 -6.61
C LEU A 88 -5.46 -7.75 -6.56
N SER A 89 -5.83 -8.72 -7.41
CA SER A 89 -7.13 -9.40 -7.30
C SER A 89 -7.22 -10.18 -5.99
N VAL A 90 -8.45 -10.49 -5.56
CA VAL A 90 -8.69 -11.29 -4.36
C VAL A 90 -8.04 -12.68 -4.47
N ASP A 91 -8.09 -13.29 -5.66
CA ASP A 91 -7.54 -14.62 -5.88
C ASP A 91 -6.01 -14.61 -5.87
N ASP A 92 -5.37 -13.64 -6.55
CA ASP A 92 -3.91 -13.50 -6.52
C ASP A 92 -3.39 -13.22 -5.10
N CYS A 93 -4.12 -12.38 -4.36
CA CYS A 93 -3.82 -12.10 -2.97
C CYS A 93 -3.88 -13.35 -2.10
N ARG A 94 -4.98 -14.12 -2.18
CA ARG A 94 -5.16 -15.34 -1.39
C ARG A 94 -4.15 -16.42 -1.78
N GLY A 95 -3.86 -16.57 -3.07
CA GLY A 95 -2.82 -17.46 -3.57
C GLY A 95 -1.43 -17.11 -3.02
N CYS A 96 -1.07 -15.82 -3.01
CA CYS A 96 0.20 -15.37 -2.44
C CYS A 96 0.30 -15.69 -0.94
N ILE A 97 -0.75 -15.41 -0.16
CA ILE A 97 -0.75 -15.69 1.30
C ILE A 97 -0.68 -17.19 1.57
N ALA A 98 -1.34 -18.02 0.76
CA ALA A 98 -1.25 -19.48 0.89
C ALA A 98 0.18 -19.98 0.66
N ASN A 99 0.83 -19.52 -0.42
CA ASN A 99 2.22 -19.85 -0.70
C ASN A 99 3.16 -19.36 0.41
N ALA A 100 2.97 -18.12 0.87
CA ALA A 100 3.76 -17.54 1.95
C ALA A 100 3.62 -18.31 3.27
N THR A 101 2.41 -18.80 3.57
CA THR A 101 2.12 -19.62 4.75
C THR A 101 2.88 -20.94 4.72
N GLN A 102 2.92 -21.60 3.56
CA GLN A 102 3.68 -22.84 3.42
C GLN A 102 5.19 -22.56 3.54
N GLN A 103 5.70 -21.63 2.73
CA GLN A 103 7.14 -21.36 2.62
C GLN A 103 7.75 -20.88 3.94
N ILE A 104 7.07 -20.01 4.70
CA ILE A 104 7.61 -19.50 5.96
C ILE A 104 7.82 -20.60 7.01
N LEU A 105 7.01 -21.67 6.98
CA LEU A 105 7.14 -22.81 7.89
C LEU A 105 8.23 -23.78 7.46
N GLU A 106 8.50 -23.87 6.15
CA GLU A 106 9.62 -24.64 5.59
C GLU A 106 10.95 -23.95 5.93
N ASP A 107 11.03 -22.63 5.71
CA ASP A 107 12.25 -21.85 5.92
C ASP A 107 12.56 -21.61 7.41
N CYS A 108 11.53 -21.34 8.22
CA CYS A 108 11.67 -21.04 9.66
C CYS A 108 11.07 -22.15 10.52
N SER A 109 11.84 -23.24 10.67
CA SER A 109 11.33 -24.50 11.21
C SER A 109 10.86 -24.45 12.68
N ASN A 110 11.41 -23.54 13.50
CA ASN A 110 11.11 -23.53 14.93
C ASN A 110 11.16 -22.16 15.63
N GLN A 111 11.37 -21.06 14.89
CA GLN A 111 11.41 -19.71 15.46
C GLN A 111 10.00 -19.25 15.84
N LYS A 112 9.85 -18.59 17.00
CA LYS A 112 8.58 -18.00 17.44
C LYS A 112 8.24 -16.69 16.73
N GLU A 113 9.10 -16.25 15.81
CA GLU A 113 8.90 -15.07 15.01
C GLU A 113 9.61 -15.20 13.67
N ALA A 114 8.88 -14.85 12.61
CA ALA A 114 9.41 -14.83 11.26
C ALA A 114 8.64 -13.86 10.39
N ASN A 115 9.31 -13.40 9.33
CA ASN A 115 8.73 -12.60 8.25
C ASN A 115 9.06 -13.29 6.93
N ILE A 116 8.14 -13.24 5.97
CA ILE A 116 8.38 -13.64 4.59
C ILE A 116 7.90 -12.54 3.65
N TYR A 117 8.73 -12.21 2.67
CA TYR A 117 8.50 -11.13 1.73
C TYR A 117 8.38 -11.70 0.31
N TYR A 118 7.20 -11.58 -0.28
CA TYR A 118 6.98 -11.73 -1.73
C TYR A 118 6.75 -10.35 -2.34
N ARG A 119 7.01 -10.21 -3.65
CA ARG A 119 6.63 -8.99 -4.40
C ARG A 119 5.12 -8.70 -4.35
N SER A 120 4.31 -9.73 -4.11
CA SER A 120 2.84 -9.66 -4.11
C SER A 120 2.21 -9.66 -2.72
N CYS A 121 2.89 -10.14 -1.69
CA CYS A 121 2.39 -10.13 -0.32
C CYS A 121 3.50 -10.27 0.73
N ILE A 122 3.20 -9.83 1.95
CA ILE A 122 4.05 -9.97 3.13
C ILE A 122 3.28 -10.78 4.16
N LEU A 123 3.94 -11.73 4.82
CA LEU A 123 3.39 -12.45 5.97
C LEU A 123 4.40 -12.38 7.12
N ARG A 124 3.91 -12.12 8.32
CA ARG A 124 4.71 -12.21 9.54
C ARG A 124 3.91 -12.80 10.69
N TYR A 125 4.58 -13.54 11.56
CA TYR A 125 4.03 -13.99 12.82
C TYR A 125 4.99 -13.74 13.97
N SER A 126 4.45 -13.61 15.19
CA SER A 126 5.24 -13.51 16.41
C SER A 126 4.45 -13.94 17.64
N ASN A 127 5.15 -14.31 18.72
CA ASN A 127 4.60 -14.51 20.05
C ASN A 127 4.33 -13.20 20.84
N ARG A 128 4.94 -12.07 20.46
CA ARG A 128 4.63 -10.74 21.02
C ARG A 128 3.50 -10.07 20.26
N SER A 129 2.95 -9.00 20.85
CA SER A 129 2.00 -8.13 20.14
C SER A 129 2.72 -7.42 18.99
N ILE A 130 2.12 -7.49 17.80
CA ILE A 130 2.63 -6.87 16.56
C ILE A 130 1.62 -5.94 15.89
N PHE A 131 0.41 -5.82 16.45
CA PHE A 131 -0.65 -4.96 15.94
C PHE A 131 -0.51 -3.54 16.48
N HIS A 132 -0.78 -2.56 15.63
CA HIS A 132 -0.70 -1.12 15.96
C HIS A 132 0.71 -0.67 16.37
N VAL A 133 1.74 -1.48 16.06
CA VAL A 133 3.15 -1.21 16.35
C VAL A 133 3.87 -0.94 15.03
N VAL A 134 4.59 0.19 14.96
CA VAL A 134 5.44 0.51 13.81
C VAL A 134 6.76 -0.24 13.93
N GLU A 135 7.01 -1.16 13.00
CA GLU A 135 8.25 -1.91 12.91
C GLU A 135 8.82 -1.86 11.49
N THR A 136 10.07 -1.43 11.38
CA THR A 136 10.80 -1.31 10.11
C THR A 136 11.90 -2.36 9.97
N SER A 137 12.02 -3.28 10.93
CA SER A 137 13.03 -4.34 10.97
C SER A 137 12.39 -5.68 11.36
N PRO A 138 12.80 -6.80 10.75
CA PRO A 138 13.87 -6.90 9.76
C PRO A 138 13.44 -6.38 8.39
N SER A 139 14.28 -5.59 7.72
CA SER A 139 14.04 -5.09 6.36
C SER A 139 14.75 -5.94 5.31
N TYR A 140 14.22 -5.93 4.09
CA TYR A 140 14.81 -6.61 2.95
C TYR A 140 14.73 -5.73 1.70
N PRO A 141 15.87 -5.22 1.19
CA PRO A 141 15.92 -4.51 -0.08
C PRO A 141 16.15 -5.49 -1.24
N LEU A 142 15.26 -5.48 -2.24
CA LEU A 142 15.41 -6.19 -3.50
C LEU A 142 15.66 -5.18 -4.63
N SER A 143 16.82 -5.24 -5.27
CA SER A 143 17.24 -4.25 -6.28
C SER A 143 17.38 -4.86 -7.67
N SER A 144 17.16 -4.04 -8.70
CA SER A 144 17.49 -4.39 -10.09
C SER A 144 19.00 -4.56 -10.29
N GLU A 145 19.40 -5.25 -11.35
CA GLU A 145 20.81 -5.33 -11.74
C GLU A 145 21.29 -4.02 -12.38
N ASN A 146 20.43 -3.41 -13.21
CA ASN A 146 20.73 -2.21 -13.97
C ASN A 146 20.76 -0.93 -13.13
N TYR A 147 21.55 0.05 -13.61
CA TYR A 147 21.74 1.36 -13.01
C TYR A 147 21.25 2.47 -13.95
N SER A 148 20.82 3.58 -13.36
CA SER A 148 20.49 4.80 -14.10
C SER A 148 21.76 5.49 -14.58
N ASN A 149 21.77 5.92 -15.85
CA ASN A 149 22.85 6.72 -16.41
C ASN A 149 22.88 8.15 -15.82
N ASN A 150 21.77 8.63 -15.28
CA ASN A 150 21.62 9.95 -14.66
C ASN A 150 21.26 9.82 -13.17
N ALA A 151 22.11 9.12 -12.40
CA ALA A 151 21.81 8.72 -11.03
C ALA A 151 21.26 9.84 -10.12
N LYS A 152 21.82 11.05 -10.19
CA LYS A 152 21.42 12.19 -9.32
C LYS A 152 20.03 12.73 -9.62
N GLU A 153 19.67 12.87 -10.89
CA GLU A 153 18.34 13.34 -11.32
C GLU A 153 17.32 12.25 -11.02
N PHE A 154 17.61 11.02 -11.47
CA PHE A 154 16.74 9.87 -11.27
C PHE A 154 16.40 9.62 -9.80
N ILE A 155 17.38 9.67 -8.90
CA ILE A 155 17.10 9.48 -7.47
C ILE A 155 16.24 10.60 -6.87
N GLN A 156 16.40 11.83 -7.37
CA GLN A 156 15.62 12.97 -6.90
C GLN A 156 14.15 12.82 -7.35
N ASP A 157 13.93 12.34 -8.56
CA ASP A 157 12.58 12.09 -9.09
C ASP A 157 11.92 10.89 -8.40
N VAL A 158 12.66 9.80 -8.14
CA VAL A 158 12.20 8.68 -7.30
C VAL A 158 11.74 9.20 -5.93
N ARG A 159 12.56 10.00 -5.24
CA ARG A 159 12.21 10.54 -3.92
C ARG A 159 10.99 11.44 -3.98
N THR A 160 10.91 12.31 -4.98
CA THR A 160 9.75 13.20 -5.20
C THR A 160 8.47 12.38 -5.36
N LEU A 161 8.50 11.35 -6.20
CA LEU A 161 7.39 10.42 -6.38
C LEU A 161 7.00 9.74 -5.06
N LEU A 162 7.93 9.07 -4.37
CA LEU A 162 7.63 8.33 -3.14
C LEU A 162 7.16 9.24 -1.99
N PHE A 163 7.70 10.46 -1.87
CA PHE A 163 7.27 11.44 -0.87
C PHE A 163 5.84 11.94 -1.12
N ARG A 164 5.45 12.11 -2.40
CA ARG A 164 4.07 12.43 -2.77
C ARG A 164 3.14 11.27 -2.41
N LEU A 165 3.48 10.04 -2.82
CA LEU A 165 2.66 8.85 -2.57
C LEU A 165 2.48 8.54 -1.07
N ARG A 166 3.49 8.85 -0.24
CA ARG A 166 3.43 8.67 1.21
C ARG A 166 2.21 9.34 1.83
N GLY A 167 1.94 10.59 1.47
CA GLY A 167 0.79 11.33 2.01
C GLY A 167 -0.53 10.65 1.64
N THR A 168 -0.65 10.23 0.38
CA THR A 168 -1.83 9.51 -0.13
C THR A 168 -2.05 8.19 0.57
N ALA A 169 -1.03 7.34 0.72
CA ALA A 169 -1.16 6.05 1.40
C ALA A 169 -1.50 6.21 2.88
N ALA A 170 -0.89 7.18 3.57
CA ALA A 170 -1.15 7.48 4.98
C ALA A 170 -2.61 7.89 5.23
N ALA A 171 -3.20 8.66 4.30
CA ALA A 171 -4.59 9.09 4.34
C ALA A 171 -5.61 7.96 4.07
N GLY A 172 -5.16 6.77 3.68
CA GLY A 172 -6.01 5.59 3.54
C GLY A 172 -6.72 5.20 4.85
N ASN A 173 -7.76 4.39 4.77
CA ASN A 173 -8.57 4.00 5.93
C ASN A 173 -8.04 2.71 6.61
N SER A 174 -8.84 2.10 7.48
CA SER A 174 -8.50 0.86 8.19
C SER A 174 -8.48 -0.40 7.32
N LEU A 175 -8.87 -0.30 6.05
CA LEU A 175 -8.89 -1.43 5.11
C LEU A 175 -7.70 -1.39 4.15
N LYS A 176 -7.30 -0.20 3.71
CA LYS A 176 -6.25 -0.04 2.69
C LYS A 176 -5.47 1.26 2.88
N LYS A 177 -4.15 1.14 2.99
CA LYS A 177 -3.17 2.24 3.03
C LYS A 177 -2.11 2.03 1.96
N PHE A 178 -2.46 2.36 0.72
CA PHE A 178 -1.71 2.05 -0.49
C PHE A 178 -1.82 3.21 -1.46
N ALA A 179 -0.74 3.51 -2.18
CA ALA A 179 -0.75 4.50 -3.25
C ALA A 179 0.24 4.10 -4.35
N THR A 180 -0.14 4.34 -5.60
CA THR A 180 0.71 4.18 -6.78
C THR A 180 0.78 5.50 -7.54
N GLY A 181 1.79 5.63 -8.40
CA GLY A 181 1.90 6.76 -9.32
C GLY A 181 3.13 6.61 -10.20
N ASN A 182 3.30 7.57 -11.10
CA ASN A 182 4.49 7.65 -11.93
C ASN A 182 5.09 9.06 -11.93
N GLU A 183 6.32 9.14 -12.42
CA GLU A 183 7.09 10.36 -12.62
C GLU A 183 8.01 10.20 -13.84
N THR A 184 8.17 11.24 -14.65
CA THR A 184 9.11 11.19 -15.78
C THR A 184 10.48 11.68 -15.33
N SER A 185 11.53 10.94 -15.66
CA SER A 185 12.92 11.29 -15.35
C SER A 185 13.82 11.03 -16.56
N GLY A 186 14.12 12.07 -17.32
CA GLY A 186 14.79 11.96 -18.62
C GLY A 186 14.04 11.03 -19.58
N PHE A 187 14.68 9.91 -19.96
CA PHE A 187 14.09 8.89 -20.83
C PHE A 187 13.28 7.82 -20.09
N TYR A 188 13.31 7.82 -18.76
CA TYR A 188 12.59 6.85 -17.95
C TYR A 188 11.22 7.39 -17.55
N THR A 189 10.24 6.50 -17.51
CA THR A 189 9.05 6.69 -16.67
C THR A 189 9.24 5.82 -15.44
N ILE A 190 9.31 6.45 -14.26
CA ILE A 190 9.44 5.76 -12.97
C ILE A 190 8.03 5.43 -12.50
N PHE A 191 7.74 4.16 -12.28
CA PHE A 191 6.52 3.69 -11.62
C PHE A 191 6.83 3.45 -10.15
N GLY A 192 6.02 3.99 -9.26
CA GLY A 192 6.22 3.92 -7.82
C GLY A 192 4.98 3.43 -7.09
N LEU A 193 5.19 2.70 -5.99
CA LEU A 193 4.18 2.37 -5.00
C LEU A 193 4.73 2.59 -3.60
N VAL A 194 3.84 2.92 -2.67
CA VAL A 194 4.09 2.83 -1.22
C VAL A 194 2.91 2.18 -0.52
N GLN A 195 3.17 1.45 0.55
CA GLN A 195 2.13 0.74 1.28
C GLN A 195 2.44 0.65 2.77
N CYS A 196 1.42 0.69 3.61
CA CYS A 196 1.48 0.44 5.05
C CYS A 196 0.50 -0.67 5.44
N THR A 197 0.73 -1.30 6.60
CA THR A 197 -0.28 -2.15 7.23
C THR A 197 -1.46 -1.29 7.72
N PRO A 198 -2.72 -1.59 7.33
CA PRO A 198 -3.90 -0.79 7.70
C PRO A 198 -4.24 -0.72 9.19
N ASP A 199 -3.62 -1.53 10.05
CA ASP A 199 -3.75 -1.41 11.51
C ASP A 199 -3.04 -0.17 12.06
N LEU A 200 -2.13 0.46 11.33
CA LEU A 200 -1.50 1.70 11.75
C LEU A 200 -2.43 2.91 11.62
N SER A 201 -2.23 3.91 12.48
CA SER A 201 -2.82 5.23 12.27
C SER A 201 -2.24 5.92 11.03
N ALA A 202 -2.89 6.99 10.56
CA ALA A 202 -2.36 7.79 9.45
C ALA A 202 -0.94 8.32 9.76
N GLN A 203 -0.74 8.84 10.98
CA GLN A 203 0.58 9.34 11.41
C GLN A 203 1.62 8.22 11.48
N GLN A 204 1.26 7.06 12.06
CA GLN A 204 2.17 5.92 12.14
C GLN A 204 2.60 5.39 10.77
N CYS A 205 1.67 5.34 9.80
CA CYS A 205 2.00 4.98 8.42
C CYS A 205 2.93 6.01 7.78
N PHE A 206 2.62 7.30 7.92
CA PHE A 206 3.46 8.38 7.41
C PHE A 206 4.88 8.30 7.98
N ASP A 207 5.01 8.13 9.29
CA ASP A 207 6.30 8.03 9.99
C ASP A 207 7.07 6.77 9.59
N CYS A 208 6.40 5.64 9.35
CA CYS A 208 7.03 4.43 8.85
C CYS A 208 7.68 4.68 7.48
N LEU A 209 6.93 5.30 6.56
CA LEU A 209 7.42 5.63 5.22
C LEU A 209 8.54 6.68 5.23
N VAL A 210 8.50 7.64 6.18
CA VAL A 210 9.63 8.58 6.43
C VAL A 210 10.91 7.82 6.78
N LYS A 211 10.82 6.72 7.55
CA LYS A 211 12.00 5.96 7.96
C LYS A 211 12.61 5.15 6.82
N VAL A 212 11.79 4.55 5.96
CA VAL A 212 12.29 3.60 4.94
C VAL A 212 12.70 4.27 3.62
N ILE A 213 12.01 5.33 3.17
CA ILE A 213 12.30 5.97 1.86
C ILE A 213 13.74 6.57 1.76
N PRO A 214 14.34 7.15 2.82
CA PRO A 214 15.70 7.69 2.74
C PRO A 214 16.81 6.65 2.56
N GLU A 215 16.57 5.35 2.75
CA GLU A 215 17.58 4.28 2.72
C GLU A 215 18.08 3.91 1.31
N ILE A 216 17.96 4.80 0.32
CA ILE A 216 18.43 4.50 -1.04
C ILE A 216 19.97 4.56 -1.07
N PRO A 217 20.68 3.45 -1.39
CA PRO A 217 22.14 3.38 -1.26
C PRO A 217 22.87 4.40 -2.13
N GLN A 218 23.99 4.93 -1.62
CA GLN A 218 24.80 5.96 -2.29
C GLN A 218 25.65 5.45 -3.47
N GLY A 219 25.66 4.13 -3.74
CA GLY A 219 26.43 3.50 -4.80
C GLY A 219 25.62 3.28 -6.07
N GLY A 220 25.44 4.33 -6.88
CA GLY A 220 24.73 4.28 -8.16
C GLY A 220 23.23 3.97 -8.03
N THR A 221 22.39 4.78 -8.67
CA THR A 221 20.94 4.61 -8.49
C THR A 221 20.43 3.47 -9.37
N LYS A 222 20.06 2.35 -8.73
CA LYS A 222 19.34 1.24 -9.36
C LYS A 222 18.05 1.75 -10.00
N ILE A 223 17.74 1.28 -11.21
CA ILE A 223 16.52 1.66 -11.91
C ILE A 223 15.26 0.96 -11.37
N GLY A 224 15.44 0.00 -10.46
CA GLY A 224 14.33 -0.56 -9.69
C GLY A 224 14.75 -1.05 -8.31
N VAL A 225 13.94 -0.79 -7.30
CA VAL A 225 14.09 -1.29 -5.93
C VAL A 225 12.70 -1.58 -5.34
N HIS A 226 12.56 -2.71 -4.66
CA HIS A 226 11.49 -3.01 -3.73
C HIS A 226 12.08 -3.14 -2.33
N PHE A 227 11.75 -2.20 -1.44
CA PHE A 227 12.18 -2.24 -0.05
C PHE A 227 11.04 -2.74 0.82
N PHE A 228 11.27 -3.86 1.50
CA PHE A 228 10.32 -4.46 2.42
C PHE A 228 10.66 -4.12 3.86
N ALA A 229 9.65 -3.75 4.63
CA ALA A 229 9.69 -3.72 6.08
C ALA A 229 8.35 -4.24 6.62
N PRO A 230 8.29 -4.68 7.89
CA PRO A 230 7.09 -5.33 8.41
C PRO A 230 5.83 -4.45 8.41
N SER A 231 5.97 -3.15 8.69
CA SER A 231 4.85 -2.21 8.77
C SER A 231 4.61 -1.37 7.51
N CYS A 232 5.62 -1.20 6.66
CA CYS A 232 5.50 -0.43 5.43
C CYS A 232 6.57 -0.83 4.41
N ASN A 233 6.29 -0.58 3.14
CA ASN A 233 7.18 -0.88 2.03
C ASN A 233 7.05 0.19 0.94
N TYR A 234 8.04 0.21 0.05
CA TYR A 234 7.96 0.95 -1.20
C TYR A 234 8.58 0.14 -2.32
N ARG A 235 8.11 0.38 -3.55
CA ARG A 235 8.74 -0.13 -4.76
C ARG A 235 8.79 0.97 -5.80
N TYR A 236 9.90 1.08 -6.51
CA TYR A 236 9.96 1.84 -7.74
C TYR A 236 10.66 1.01 -8.80
N GLU A 237 10.22 1.09 -10.05
CA GLU A 237 10.85 0.45 -11.21
C GLU A 237 10.55 1.29 -12.47
N VAL A 238 11.36 1.16 -13.52
CA VAL A 238 11.10 1.84 -14.81
C VAL A 238 10.20 1.05 -15.75
N GLU A 239 9.91 -0.20 -15.39
CA GLU A 239 8.91 -1.04 -16.05
C GLU A 239 7.60 -0.99 -15.25
N PRO A 240 6.43 -0.96 -15.92
CA PRO A 240 5.16 -0.95 -15.23
C PRO A 240 4.89 -2.30 -14.54
N PHE A 241 4.54 -2.27 -13.25
CA PHE A 241 4.23 -3.48 -12.44
C PHE A 241 2.86 -3.43 -11.74
N PHE A 242 2.08 -2.38 -11.96
CA PHE A 242 0.67 -2.28 -11.59
C PHE A 242 -0.12 -1.88 -12.83
N ALA A 243 -1.39 -2.27 -12.88
CA ALA A 243 -2.28 -1.73 -13.89
C ALA A 243 -2.37 -0.22 -13.69
N SER A 244 -2.06 0.56 -14.74
CA SER A 244 -2.31 2.00 -14.72
C SER A 244 -3.77 2.19 -14.34
N THR A 245 -4.04 2.68 -13.12
CA THR A 245 -5.36 3.22 -12.86
C THR A 245 -5.54 4.34 -13.89
N PRO A 246 -6.65 4.38 -14.63
CA PRO A 246 -7.05 5.63 -15.25
C PRO A 246 -7.40 6.57 -14.09
N ASP A 247 -6.39 7.14 -13.45
CA ASP A 247 -6.55 8.23 -12.51
C ASP A 247 -7.15 9.38 -13.33
N SER A 248 -8.42 9.64 -13.02
CA SER A 248 -8.96 10.98 -12.84
C SER A 248 -8.14 12.06 -13.57
N SER A 249 -8.58 12.33 -14.81
CA SER A 249 -8.33 13.59 -15.48
C SER A 249 -8.37 14.71 -14.42
N PRO A 250 -7.43 15.67 -14.41
CA PRO A 250 -7.50 16.80 -13.49
C PRO A 250 -8.89 17.37 -13.65
N SER A 251 -9.66 17.43 -12.55
CA SER A 251 -10.97 18.05 -12.51
C SER A 251 -10.87 19.34 -13.30
N SER A 252 -11.41 19.32 -14.52
CA SER A 252 -11.50 20.50 -15.35
C SER A 252 -12.21 21.55 -14.50
N SER A 253 -11.58 22.71 -14.47
CA SER A 253 -12.00 24.02 -13.97
C SER A 253 -13.37 24.11 -13.28
N PRO A 254 -13.49 24.83 -12.14
CA PRO A 254 -14.79 25.09 -11.55
C PRO A 254 -15.71 25.71 -12.62
N PRO A 255 -17.01 25.36 -12.64
CA PRO A 255 -17.95 25.97 -13.57
C PRO A 255 -17.84 27.49 -13.45
N PRO A 256 -17.90 28.25 -14.55
CA PRO A 256 -18.00 29.70 -14.46
C PRO A 256 -19.18 30.00 -13.55
N SER A 257 -18.94 30.79 -12.50
CA SER A 257 -19.98 31.26 -11.59
C SER A 257 -21.09 31.84 -12.44
N ALA A 258 -22.27 31.22 -12.38
CA ALA A 258 -23.48 31.81 -12.91
C ALA A 258 -23.61 33.18 -12.25
N SER A 259 -23.57 34.23 -13.07
CA SER A 259 -23.87 35.58 -12.63
C SER A 259 -25.25 35.59 -12.00
N THR A 260 -25.29 35.82 -10.70
CA THR A 260 -26.53 36.12 -9.98
C THR A 260 -27.07 37.42 -10.56
N GLN A 261 -27.99 37.32 -11.52
CA GLN A 261 -28.80 38.47 -11.92
C GLN A 261 -29.54 38.95 -10.68
N SER A 262 -29.29 40.19 -10.29
CA SER A 262 -30.06 40.88 -9.25
C SER A 262 -31.55 40.86 -9.64
N PRO A 263 -32.48 40.63 -8.71
CA PRO A 263 -33.90 40.74 -9.00
C PRO A 263 -34.22 42.16 -9.47
N PRO A 264 -35.13 42.35 -10.43
CA PRO A 264 -35.57 43.69 -10.81
C PRO A 264 -36.19 44.39 -9.60
N ALA A 265 -35.82 45.66 -9.42
CA ALA A 265 -36.34 46.52 -8.36
C ALA A 265 -37.88 46.50 -8.38
N ALA A 266 -38.47 46.21 -7.22
CA ALA A 266 -39.90 46.38 -7.03
C ALA A 266 -40.25 47.86 -7.18
N ILE A 267 -41.09 48.19 -8.16
CA ILE A 267 -41.70 49.51 -8.30
C ILE A 267 -42.69 49.65 -7.15
N THR A 268 -42.34 50.41 -6.13
CA THR A 268 -43.28 50.83 -5.09
C THR A 268 -44.22 51.91 -5.64
N PRO A 269 -45.55 51.78 -5.45
CA PRO A 269 -46.47 52.85 -5.80
C PRO A 269 -46.32 54.03 -4.83
N PRO A 270 -46.59 55.28 -5.27
CA PRO A 270 -46.48 56.45 -4.41
C PRO A 270 -47.49 56.41 -3.25
N PRO A 271 -47.13 56.96 -2.08
CA PRO A 271 -48.02 56.99 -0.93
C PRO A 271 -49.20 57.96 -1.18
N PRO A 272 -50.42 57.63 -0.70
CA PRO A 272 -51.55 58.53 -0.76
C PRO A 272 -51.37 59.71 0.22
N GLU A 273 -51.66 60.92 -0.26
CA GLU A 273 -51.72 62.14 0.54
C GLU A 273 -52.97 62.16 1.43
N GLY A 274 -52.81 62.66 2.67
CA GLY A 274 -53.83 62.75 3.71
C GLY A 274 -53.78 61.51 4.60
N TRP A 275 -53.57 61.58 5.91
CA TRP A 275 -54.19 62.50 6.86
C TRP A 275 -53.18 62.93 7.92
N ALA A 276 -53.05 64.25 8.06
CA ALA A 276 -52.63 64.86 9.31
C ALA A 276 -53.68 64.57 10.39
N LEU A 277 -53.22 64.70 11.65
CA LEU A 277 -53.99 64.67 12.89
C LEU A 277 -54.25 63.24 13.40
N PHE A 278 -53.54 62.83 14.44
CA PHE A 278 -54.11 62.75 15.80
C PHE A 278 -53.10 62.12 16.79
N TYR A 279 -52.99 62.75 17.97
CA TYR A 279 -52.33 62.29 19.22
C TYR A 279 -50.80 62.20 19.19
N PHE A 280 -50.02 63.20 19.64
CA PHE A 280 -50.00 63.89 20.95
C PHE A 280 -49.92 62.93 22.15
N PHE A 281 -48.83 63.13 22.92
CA PHE A 281 -48.58 62.75 24.31
C PHE A 281 -48.11 61.31 24.64
N SER A 282 -46.81 61.20 24.91
CA SER A 282 -46.20 60.95 26.25
C SER A 282 -44.95 60.08 26.09
N ILE A 283 -43.72 60.55 26.35
CA ILE A 283 -43.09 60.80 27.66
C ILE A 283 -43.01 59.52 28.52
N ILE A 284 -41.88 58.79 28.56
CA ILE A 284 -40.69 58.86 29.45
C ILE A 284 -40.65 57.64 30.43
N PHE A 285 -39.44 57.08 30.64
CA PHE A 285 -38.89 56.14 31.66
C PHE A 285 -39.16 54.64 31.42
N TYR A 286 -38.16 53.74 31.46
CA TYR A 286 -36.95 53.67 32.31
C TYR A 286 -35.62 53.68 31.54
#